data_AF-A0A935VW45-F1
#
_entry.id   AF-A0A935VW45-F1
#
_cell.length_a   1.000
_cell.length_b   1.000
_cell.length_c   1.000
_cell.angle_alpha   90.00
_cell.angle_beta   90.00
_cell.angle_gamma   90.00
#
_symmetry.space_group_name_H-M   'P 1'
#
loop_
_entity.id
_entity.type
_entity.pdbx_description
1 polymer ?
#
loop_
_entity_poly.entity_id
_entity_poly.type
_entity_poly.pdbx_seq_one_letter_code
_entity_poly.pdbx_strand_id
1 'polypeptide(L)'
;MNQKYIHILSIALVIAGSAFITFLYWAEPKTLAEVTTKSSVIMGTYEINKTEFDQGLASFRQDKFPDARAALERADPEKRDAATQFYVAYSYYRQGWGRVSNDDDLFKLGLAAVERLIAANPSFRTTDATLLIKTPAELKNEFEEGLKITPDDFNPMKLTRERK
;
A
#
# COMPACT_ATOMS: atom_id res chain seq x y z
N MET A 1 13.53 37.97 40.54
CA MET A 1 13.06 38.02 39.14
C MET A 1 11.63 38.55 39.16
N ASN A 2 11.35 39.76 38.67
CA ASN A 2 10.05 40.42 38.87
C ASN A 2 8.92 39.62 38.20
N GLN A 3 7.83 39.34 38.92
CA GLN A 3 6.68 38.55 38.45
C GLN A 3 6.13 39.04 37.10
N LYS A 4 6.25 40.35 36.82
CA LYS A 4 5.88 40.96 35.53
C LYS A 4 6.65 40.36 34.34
N TYR A 5 7.94 40.01 34.50
CA TYR A 5 8.73 39.40 33.44
C TYR A 5 8.31 37.94 33.15
N ILE A 6 7.89 37.21 34.18
CA ILE A 6 7.41 35.82 34.02
C ILE A 6 6.09 35.82 33.22
N HIS A 7 5.20 36.77 33.48
CA HIS A 7 3.93 36.90 32.76
C HIS A 7 4.12 37.35 31.30
N ILE A 8 5.05 38.28 31.06
CA ILE A 8 5.36 38.71 29.69
C ILE A 8 5.96 37.53 28.90
N LEU A 9 6.85 36.76 29.53
CA LEU A 9 7.50 35.63 28.88
C LEU A 9 6.52 34.48 28.60
N SER A 10 5.58 34.20 29.49
CA SER A 10 4.55 33.19 29.26
C SER A 10 3.59 33.58 28.14
N ILE A 11 3.15 34.85 28.09
CA ILE A 11 2.29 35.34 27.00
C ILE A 11 3.03 35.28 25.66
N ALA A 12 4.30 35.70 25.62
CA ALA A 12 5.11 35.64 24.40
C ALA A 12 5.28 34.20 23.90
N LEU A 13 5.47 33.24 24.81
CA LEU A 13 5.64 31.82 24.45
C LEU A 13 4.35 31.19 23.90
N VAL A 14 3.20 31.57 24.45
CA VAL A 14 1.89 31.12 23.92
C VAL A 14 1.64 31.70 22.54
N ILE A 15 1.92 32.99 22.32
CA ILE A 15 1.75 33.64 21.01
C ILE A 15 2.69 33.00 19.98
N ALA A 16 3.96 32.79 20.34
CA ALA A 16 4.93 32.14 19.47
C ALA A 16 4.53 30.71 19.12
N GLY A 17 4.07 29.91 20.10
CA GLY A 17 3.58 28.55 19.87
C GLY A 17 2.34 28.52 18.97
N SER A 18 1.40 29.44 19.18
CA SER A 18 0.18 29.55 18.38
C SER A 18 0.48 29.93 16.92
N ALA A 19 1.39 30.88 16.72
CA ALA A 19 1.87 31.27 15.40
C ALA A 19 2.62 30.12 14.71
N PHE A 20 3.41 29.35 15.46
CA PHE A 20 4.14 28.19 14.93
C PHE A 20 3.21 27.06 14.50
N ILE A 21 2.15 26.76 15.27
CA ILE A 21 1.12 25.77 14.89
C ILE A 21 0.38 26.23 13.64
N THR A 22 0.00 27.51 13.58
CA THR A 22 -0.68 28.08 12.41
C THR A 22 0.22 28.07 11.17
N PHE A 23 1.52 28.35 11.35
CA PHE A 23 2.52 28.26 10.29
C PHE A 23 2.69 26.81 9.81
N LEU A 24 2.75 25.83 10.71
CA LEU A 24 2.81 24.41 10.34
C LEU A 24 1.59 23.98 9.51
N TYR A 25 0.39 24.41 9.89
CA TYR A 25 -0.84 24.12 9.14
C TYR A 25 -0.90 24.83 7.79
N TRP A 26 -0.30 26.02 7.67
CA TRP A 26 -0.31 26.78 6.41
C TRP A 26 0.82 26.38 5.46
N ALA A 27 1.96 25.96 6.00
CA ALA A 27 3.11 25.44 5.27
C ALA A 27 2.98 23.94 4.93
N GLU A 28 1.88 23.29 5.31
CA GLU A 28 1.58 21.92 4.93
C GLU A 28 1.41 21.87 3.40
N PRO A 29 2.34 21.24 2.64
CA PRO A 29 2.18 21.15 1.19
C PRO A 29 0.95 20.28 0.90
N LYS A 30 -0.06 20.86 0.24
CA LYS A 30 -1.26 20.15 -0.24
C LYS A 30 -0.96 19.09 -1.32
N THR A 31 0.29 18.68 -1.49
CA THR A 31 0.76 17.80 -2.56
C THR A 31 1.81 16.81 -2.05
N LEU A 32 1.42 15.92 -1.13
CA LEU A 32 2.14 14.65 -0.94
C LEU A 32 2.02 13.72 -2.18
N ALA A 33 1.31 14.14 -3.22
CA ALA A 33 1.16 13.43 -4.49
C ALA A 33 2.47 13.37 -5.32
N GLU A 34 3.51 14.14 -4.99
CA GLU A 34 4.70 14.25 -5.86
C GLU A 34 5.92 13.40 -5.43
N VAL A 35 5.83 12.64 -4.34
CA VAL A 35 7.00 11.90 -3.79
C VAL A 35 6.80 10.38 -3.74
N THR A 36 5.73 9.82 -4.31
CA THR A 36 5.48 8.37 -4.23
C THR A 36 5.84 7.57 -5.49
N THR A 37 6.17 8.21 -6.62
CA THR A 37 6.30 7.44 -7.89
C THR A 37 7.48 7.88 -8.76
N LYS A 38 8.69 7.93 -8.18
CA LYS A 38 9.91 7.90 -9.01
C LYS A 38 10.28 6.45 -9.34
N SER A 39 9.46 5.80 -10.15
CA SER A 39 9.88 4.65 -10.96
C SER A 39 9.61 4.95 -12.42
N SER A 40 10.27 5.98 -12.95
CA SER A 40 10.33 6.24 -14.38
C SER A 40 11.29 5.22 -15.01
N VAL A 41 10.79 4.06 -15.42
CA VAL A 41 11.50 3.25 -16.42
C VAL A 41 11.21 3.89 -17.77
N ILE A 42 12.16 4.67 -18.25
CA ILE A 42 12.12 5.32 -19.56
C ILE A 42 12.35 4.24 -20.63
N MET A 43 11.27 3.68 -21.15
CA MET A 43 11.20 3.13 -22.51
C MET A 43 9.80 3.46 -23.08
N GLY A 44 9.70 4.66 -23.67
CA GLY A 44 8.56 5.12 -24.49
C GLY A 44 7.25 5.38 -23.73
N THR A 45 6.95 6.66 -23.41
CA THR A 45 5.62 7.29 -23.17
C THR A 45 4.47 6.50 -22.51
N TYR A 46 4.75 5.40 -21.83
CA TYR A 46 3.75 4.62 -21.13
C TYR A 46 3.45 5.32 -19.80
N GLU A 47 2.30 5.99 -19.74
CA GLU A 47 1.80 6.62 -18.52
C GLU A 47 0.46 5.97 -18.15
N ILE A 48 0.35 5.54 -16.90
CA ILE A 48 -0.90 5.01 -16.36
C ILE A 48 -1.94 6.12 -16.17
N ASN A 49 -3.21 5.75 -16.19
CA ASN A 49 -4.26 6.67 -15.79
C ASN A 49 -4.25 6.84 -14.26
N LYS A 50 -3.65 7.96 -13.80
CA LYS A 50 -3.51 8.28 -12.37
C LYS A 50 -4.85 8.37 -11.64
N THR A 51 -5.89 8.91 -12.26
CA THR A 51 -7.22 9.01 -11.64
C THR A 51 -7.80 7.63 -11.33
N GLU A 52 -7.64 6.69 -12.26
CA GLU A 52 -8.08 5.31 -12.06
C GLU A 52 -7.23 4.57 -11.02
N PHE A 53 -5.93 4.85 -11.01
CA PHE A 53 -5.02 4.31 -9.99
C PHE A 53 -5.44 4.75 -8.58
N ASP A 54 -5.71 6.06 -8.40
CA ASP A 54 -6.14 6.62 -7.12
C ASP A 54 -7.50 6.06 -6.68
N GLN A 55 -8.44 5.88 -7.63
CA GLN A 55 -9.72 5.20 -7.36
C GLN A 55 -9.51 3.75 -6.91
N GLY A 56 -8.60 3.04 -7.57
CA GLY A 56 -8.22 1.67 -7.21
C GLY A 56 -7.65 1.61 -5.80
N LEU A 57 -6.74 2.52 -5.46
CA LEU A 57 -6.13 2.61 -4.13
C LEU A 57 -7.15 2.96 -3.05
N ALA A 58 -8.09 3.87 -3.34
CA ALA A 58 -9.18 4.21 -2.44
C ALA A 58 -10.08 2.99 -2.15
N SER A 59 -10.42 2.22 -3.19
CA SER A 59 -11.22 0.99 -3.06
C SER A 59 -10.46 -0.10 -2.31
N PHE A 60 -9.16 -0.24 -2.56
CA PHE A 60 -8.28 -1.18 -1.88
C PHE A 60 -8.21 -0.92 -0.36
N ARG A 61 -8.10 0.35 0.04
CA ARG A 61 -8.09 0.76 1.46
C ARG A 61 -9.43 0.52 2.17
N GLN A 62 -10.51 0.41 1.41
CA GLN A 62 -11.84 0.06 1.91
C GLN A 62 -12.12 -1.46 1.85
N ASP A 63 -11.11 -2.28 1.56
CA ASP A 63 -11.21 -3.73 1.37
C ASP A 63 -12.18 -4.16 0.24
N LYS A 64 -12.49 -3.25 -0.69
CA LYS A 64 -13.27 -3.54 -1.90
C LYS A 64 -12.36 -4.06 -3.00
N PHE A 65 -11.79 -5.24 -2.79
CA PHE A 65 -10.75 -5.80 -3.66
C PHE A 65 -11.17 -6.03 -5.12
N PRO A 66 -12.39 -6.49 -5.43
CA PRO A 66 -12.84 -6.59 -6.83
C PRO A 66 -12.89 -5.22 -7.52
N ASP A 67 -13.44 -4.20 -6.86
CA ASP A 67 -13.54 -2.83 -7.38
C ASP A 67 -12.15 -2.20 -7.55
N ALA A 68 -11.25 -2.43 -6.57
CA ALA A 68 -9.87 -1.99 -6.63
C ALA A 68 -9.16 -2.54 -7.86
N ARG A 69 -9.25 -3.86 -8.10
CA ARG A 69 -8.65 -4.48 -9.29
C ARG A 69 -9.27 -3.98 -10.58
N ALA A 70 -10.58 -3.76 -10.63
CA ALA A 70 -11.24 -3.24 -11.82
C ALA A 70 -10.80 -1.80 -12.15
N ALA A 71 -10.57 -0.96 -11.15
CA ALA A 71 -10.00 0.38 -11.36
C ALA A 71 -8.51 0.33 -11.75
N LEU A 72 -7.72 -0.51 -11.10
CA LEU A 72 -6.30 -0.69 -11.42
C LEU A 72 -6.09 -1.27 -12.83
N GLU A 73 -6.96 -2.15 -13.32
CA GLU A 73 -6.94 -2.63 -14.70
C GLU A 73 -7.21 -1.49 -15.70
N ARG A 74 -8.11 -0.54 -15.36
CA ARG A 74 -8.35 0.66 -16.18
C ARG A 74 -7.17 1.64 -16.10
N ALA A 75 -6.44 1.65 -14.98
CA ALA A 75 -5.25 2.46 -14.78
C ALA A 75 -4.06 1.98 -15.64
N ASP A 76 -3.85 0.66 -15.67
CA ASP A 76 -2.74 -0.02 -16.36
C ASP A 76 -3.27 -1.20 -17.21
N PRO A 77 -3.92 -0.93 -18.37
CA PRO A 77 -4.48 -2.00 -19.21
C PRO A 77 -3.40 -2.95 -19.78
N GLU A 78 -2.17 -2.46 -19.90
CA GLU A 78 -1.04 -3.25 -20.43
C GLU A 78 -0.34 -4.09 -19.35
N LYS A 79 -0.70 -3.89 -18.07
CA LYS A 79 -0.15 -4.59 -16.90
C LYS A 79 1.36 -4.41 -16.72
N ARG A 80 1.86 -3.23 -17.07
CA ARG A 80 3.29 -2.88 -17.09
C ARG A 80 3.75 -2.10 -15.88
N ASP A 81 2.83 -1.41 -15.20
CA ASP A 81 3.20 -0.57 -14.07
C ASP A 81 3.37 -1.40 -12.79
N ALA A 82 4.56 -1.27 -12.19
CA ALA A 82 4.92 -2.05 -11.02
C ALA A 82 4.03 -1.73 -9.80
N ALA A 83 3.71 -0.45 -9.57
CA ALA A 83 2.86 -0.08 -8.43
C ALA A 83 1.45 -0.68 -8.61
N THR A 84 0.91 -0.58 -9.81
CA THR A 84 -0.41 -1.13 -10.15
C THR A 84 -0.45 -2.64 -9.99
N GLN A 85 0.52 -3.37 -10.54
CA GLN A 85 0.61 -4.82 -10.37
C GLN A 85 0.79 -5.23 -8.91
N PHE A 86 1.53 -4.46 -8.10
CA PHE A 86 1.66 -4.72 -6.66
C PHE A 86 0.31 -4.64 -5.93
N TYR A 87 -0.47 -3.58 -6.15
CA TYR A 87 -1.78 -3.45 -5.51
C TYR A 87 -2.82 -4.47 -6.04
N VAL A 88 -2.74 -4.84 -7.32
CA VAL A 88 -3.56 -5.93 -7.87
C VAL A 88 -3.24 -7.25 -7.18
N ALA A 89 -1.95 -7.61 -7.09
CA ALA A 89 -1.51 -8.80 -6.39
C ALA A 89 -1.95 -8.77 -4.92
N TYR A 90 -1.71 -7.67 -4.20
CA TYR A 90 -2.08 -7.54 -2.80
C TYR A 90 -3.60 -7.68 -2.58
N SER A 91 -4.41 -7.19 -3.53
CA SER A 91 -5.87 -7.36 -3.51
C SER A 91 -6.28 -8.83 -3.58
N TYR A 92 -5.63 -9.63 -4.44
CA TYR A 92 -5.85 -11.08 -4.47
C TYR A 92 -5.43 -11.76 -3.17
N TYR A 93 -4.28 -11.39 -2.61
CA TYR A 93 -3.80 -11.91 -1.33
C TYR A 93 -4.83 -11.67 -0.22
N ARG A 94 -5.27 -10.42 -0.05
CA ARG A 94 -6.20 -10.07 1.02
C ARG A 94 -7.59 -10.64 0.85
N GLN A 95 -8.05 -10.84 -0.39
CA GLN A 95 -9.35 -11.44 -0.67
C GLN A 95 -9.33 -12.97 -0.55
N GLY A 96 -8.29 -13.62 -1.06
CA GLY A 96 -8.15 -15.07 -1.03
C GLY A 96 -7.73 -15.62 0.33
N TRP A 97 -7.29 -14.75 1.25
CA TRP A 97 -6.91 -15.15 2.59
C TRP A 97 -8.15 -15.60 3.39
N GLY A 98 -8.24 -16.90 3.63
CA GLY A 98 -9.29 -17.47 4.48
C GLY A 98 -8.80 -17.75 5.89
N ARG A 99 -9.76 -17.93 6.83
CA ARG A 99 -9.43 -18.34 8.20
C ARG A 99 -8.93 -19.79 8.25
N VAL A 100 -9.54 -20.68 7.48
CA VAL A 100 -9.29 -22.13 7.51
C VAL A 100 -8.44 -22.57 6.32
N SER A 101 -8.78 -22.10 5.12
CA SER A 101 -8.03 -22.38 3.89
C SER A 101 -8.07 -21.16 2.99
N ASN A 102 -7.03 -20.97 2.18
CA ASN A 102 -7.02 -19.91 1.17
C ASN A 102 -7.88 -20.30 -0.04
N ASP A 103 -8.29 -19.29 -0.79
CA ASP A 103 -8.84 -19.49 -2.14
C ASP A 103 -7.67 -19.63 -3.12
N ASP A 104 -7.40 -20.87 -3.51
CA ASP A 104 -6.30 -21.22 -4.42
C ASP A 104 -6.38 -20.49 -5.76
N ASP A 105 -7.58 -20.24 -6.28
CA ASP A 105 -7.75 -19.59 -7.57
C ASP A 105 -7.40 -18.10 -7.47
N LEU A 106 -7.83 -17.43 -6.39
CA LEU A 106 -7.39 -16.07 -6.10
C LEU A 106 -5.87 -16.01 -5.86
N PHE A 107 -5.29 -17.00 -5.19
CA PHE A 107 -3.85 -17.05 -4.93
C PHE A 107 -3.04 -17.25 -6.22
N LYS A 108 -3.48 -18.10 -7.14
CA LYS A 108 -2.86 -18.26 -8.47
C LYS A 108 -2.94 -16.97 -9.29
N LEU A 109 -4.09 -16.29 -9.28
CA LEU A 109 -4.25 -15.01 -9.96
C LEU A 109 -3.34 -13.92 -9.36
N GLY A 110 -3.20 -13.91 -8.04
CA GLY A 110 -2.27 -13.05 -7.31
C GLY A 110 -0.81 -13.33 -7.67
N LEU A 111 -0.41 -14.60 -7.71
CA LEU A 111 0.94 -15.02 -8.08
C LEU A 111 1.30 -14.54 -9.50
N ALA A 112 0.39 -14.71 -10.46
CA ALA A 112 0.59 -14.21 -11.83
C ALA A 112 0.78 -12.68 -11.89
N ALA A 113 0.11 -11.91 -11.01
CA ALA A 113 0.32 -10.47 -10.90
C ALA A 113 1.68 -10.12 -10.28
N VAL A 114 2.13 -10.89 -9.27
CA VAL A 114 3.47 -10.73 -8.68
C VAL A 114 4.57 -11.06 -9.70
N GLU A 115 4.37 -12.07 -10.56
CA GLU A 115 5.34 -12.40 -11.61
C GLU A 115 5.50 -11.27 -12.62
N ARG A 116 4.40 -10.64 -13.05
CA ARG A 116 4.45 -9.43 -13.90
C ARG A 116 5.16 -8.29 -13.20
N LEU A 117 4.87 -8.08 -11.92
CA LEU A 117 5.54 -7.08 -11.09
C LEU A 117 7.06 -7.31 -11.03
N ILE A 118 7.49 -8.54 -10.74
CA ILE A 118 8.92 -8.89 -10.67
C ILE A 118 9.58 -8.69 -12.03
N ALA A 119 8.91 -9.05 -13.12
CA ALA A 119 9.43 -8.85 -14.47
C ALA A 119 9.58 -7.36 -14.82
N ALA A 120 8.64 -6.51 -14.37
CA ALA A 120 8.68 -5.06 -14.61
C ALA A 120 9.69 -4.35 -13.70
N ASN A 121 9.71 -4.67 -12.41
CA ASN A 121 10.59 -4.07 -11.42
C ASN A 121 10.87 -5.04 -10.24
N PRO A 122 11.96 -5.81 -10.28
CA PRO A 122 12.31 -6.78 -9.24
C PRO A 122 12.60 -6.13 -7.88
N SER A 123 13.12 -4.91 -7.88
CA SER A 123 13.49 -4.15 -6.67
C SER A 123 12.37 -3.23 -6.18
N PHE A 124 11.16 -3.39 -6.71
CA PHE A 124 10.01 -2.62 -6.27
C PHE A 124 9.81 -2.75 -4.76
N ARG A 125 9.50 -1.63 -4.11
CA ARG A 125 9.16 -1.59 -2.69
C ARG A 125 8.11 -0.52 -2.47
N THR A 126 6.98 -0.88 -1.85
CA THR A 126 5.96 0.10 -1.50
C THR A 126 6.38 0.91 -0.28
N THR A 127 6.03 2.19 -0.28
CA THR A 127 6.14 3.10 0.86
C THR A 127 4.84 3.17 1.68
N ASP A 128 3.79 2.46 1.26
CA ASP A 128 2.49 2.46 1.95
C ASP A 128 2.64 1.91 3.37
N ALA A 129 2.55 2.79 4.37
CA ALA A 129 2.77 2.45 5.77
C ALA A 129 1.76 1.42 6.32
N THR A 130 0.59 1.28 5.70
CA THR A 130 -0.50 0.43 6.18
C THR A 130 -0.31 -1.06 5.87
N LEU A 131 0.61 -1.40 4.97
CA LEU A 131 0.85 -2.77 4.51
C LEU A 131 2.01 -3.41 5.28
N LEU A 132 1.93 -4.67 5.73
CA LEU A 132 3.09 -5.30 6.38
C LEU A 132 4.05 -5.89 5.35
N ILE A 133 3.53 -6.51 4.30
CA ILE A 133 4.32 -6.98 3.15
C ILE A 133 4.70 -5.78 2.27
N LYS A 134 6.00 -5.59 1.99
CA LYS A 134 6.50 -4.39 1.29
C LYS A 134 7.08 -4.66 -0.09
N THR A 135 7.45 -5.92 -0.37
CA THR A 135 8.20 -6.28 -1.57
C THR A 135 7.49 -7.36 -2.39
N PRO A 136 7.77 -7.43 -3.71
CA PRO A 136 7.25 -8.49 -4.57
C PRO A 136 7.69 -9.88 -4.10
N ALA A 137 8.93 -10.03 -3.62
CA ALA A 137 9.48 -11.30 -3.17
C ALA A 137 8.73 -11.83 -1.93
N GLU A 138 8.48 -10.98 -0.94
CA GLU A 138 7.68 -11.34 0.24
C GLU A 138 6.24 -11.73 -0.17
N LEU A 139 5.62 -10.97 -1.07
CA LEU A 139 4.26 -11.24 -1.52
C LEU A 139 4.19 -12.56 -2.32
N LYS A 140 5.18 -12.84 -3.15
CA LYS A 140 5.32 -14.11 -3.87
C LYS A 140 5.39 -15.29 -2.90
N ASN A 141 6.24 -15.17 -1.89
CA ASN A 141 6.40 -16.20 -0.87
C ASN A 141 5.08 -16.47 -0.13
N GLU A 142 4.32 -15.44 0.22
CA GLU A 142 3.02 -15.62 0.89
C GLU A 142 2.00 -16.36 0.01
N PHE A 143 1.99 -16.11 -1.30
CA PHE A 143 1.17 -16.86 -2.25
C PHE A 143 1.61 -18.32 -2.39
N GLU A 144 2.91 -18.56 -2.57
CA GLU A 144 3.46 -19.91 -2.70
C GLU A 144 3.20 -20.73 -1.43
N GLU A 145 3.41 -20.15 -0.25
CA GLU A 145 3.09 -20.80 1.03
C GLU A 145 1.58 -21.02 1.19
N GLY A 146 0.74 -20.10 0.71
CA GLY A 146 -0.71 -20.25 0.79
C GLY A 146 -1.31 -21.30 -0.15
N LEU A 147 -0.57 -21.71 -1.19
CA LEU A 147 -0.96 -22.78 -2.12
C LEU A 147 -0.40 -24.15 -1.73
N LYS A 148 0.52 -24.22 -0.76
CA LYS A 148 1.03 -25.50 -0.26
C LYS A 148 -0.01 -26.16 0.64
N ILE A 149 -0.34 -27.40 0.33
CA ILE A 149 -1.05 -28.28 1.27
C ILE A 149 -0.02 -28.81 2.26
N THR A 150 -0.14 -28.42 3.51
CA THR A 150 0.73 -28.87 4.59
C THR A 150 -0.03 -29.83 5.51
N PRO A 151 0.66 -30.77 6.19
CA PRO A 151 0.03 -31.62 7.20
C PRO A 151 -0.62 -30.83 8.34
N ASP A 152 -0.16 -29.60 8.61
CA ASP A 152 -0.72 -28.71 9.64
C ASP A 152 -2.11 -28.16 9.25
N ASP A 153 -2.49 -28.14 7.96
CA ASP A 153 -3.84 -27.73 7.52
C ASP A 153 -4.94 -28.70 7.97
N PHE A 154 -4.55 -29.95 8.28
CA PHE A 154 -5.44 -30.96 8.86
C PHE A 154 -5.45 -30.94 10.39
N ASN A 155 -4.72 -30.02 11.03
CA ASN A 155 -4.63 -29.91 12.47
C ASN A 155 -5.67 -28.93 13.02
N PRO A 156 -6.73 -29.40 13.70
CA PRO A 156 -7.82 -28.55 14.19
C PRO A 156 -7.38 -27.52 15.24
N MET A 157 -6.18 -27.65 15.81
CA MET A 157 -5.63 -26.73 16.81
C MET A 157 -4.78 -25.60 16.22
N LYS A 158 -4.46 -25.62 14.91
CA LYS A 158 -3.60 -24.63 14.23
C LYS A 158 -4.31 -23.87 13.10
N LEU A 159 -5.64 -23.80 13.16
CA LEU A 159 -6.51 -23.22 12.14
C LEU A 159 -6.46 -21.68 12.03
N THR A 160 -5.46 -20.99 12.55
CA THR A 160 -5.41 -19.52 12.51
C THR A 160 -4.01 -19.05 12.11
N ARG A 161 -3.78 -18.91 10.81
CA ARG A 161 -2.58 -18.24 10.28
C ARG A 161 -2.76 -16.73 10.49
N GLU A 162 -1.76 -16.07 11.09
CA GLU A 162 -1.79 -14.63 11.32
C GLU A 162 -1.66 -13.88 9.99
N ARG A 163 -2.57 -12.92 9.76
CA ARG A 163 -2.61 -12.12 8.52
C ARG A 163 -1.51 -11.07 8.57
N LYS A 164 -0.70 -10.99 7.51
CA LYS A 164 0.27 -9.91 7.28
C LYS A 164 -0.36 -8.79 6.43
#